data_AF-A0A0J9Y8H0-F1
#
_entry.id   AF-A0A0J9Y8H0-F1
#
_cell.length_a   1.000
_cell.length_b   1.000
_cell.length_c   1.000
_cell.angle_alpha   90.00
_cell.angle_beta   90.00
_cell.angle_gamma   90.00
#
_symmetry.space_group_name_H-M   'P 1'
#
loop_
_entity.id
_entity.type
_entity.pdbx_description
1 polymer ?
#
loop_
_entity_poly.entity_id
_entity_poly.type
_entity_poly.pdbx_seq_one_letter_code
_entity_poly.pdbx_strand_id
1 'polypeptide(L)'
;MDPESATTSDDDYMSDTYTAVDTRPGIAITQTQRRNLKVEAKRVENIERLRNLSKRSEIEKKIRDDAMAKPISEDSKGFLLLSKMGYKRGMSLGVKKEELPTSSHFWPVYKVMKEDDISLKTRKNEESECITECFTYFNGNMAPNDLNIDELPENEITEWLMELTIYLRAAHCYCVWCGAQYDSNEELENNCPGRTREEHEDCDEDN
;
A
#
# COMPACT_ATOMS: atom_id res chain seq x y z
N MET A 1 -31.62 -61.72 62.18
CA MET A 1 -32.99 -62.01 61.76
C MET A 1 -33.79 -60.74 61.96
N ASP A 2 -34.07 -60.03 60.88
CA ASP A 2 -35.34 -59.31 60.69
C ASP A 2 -36.35 -60.34 60.12
N PRO A 3 -37.71 -60.20 60.15
CA PRO A 3 -38.44 -58.97 59.79
C PRO A 3 -39.90 -58.73 60.34
N GLU A 4 -40.47 -57.57 59.94
CA GLU A 4 -41.88 -57.23 59.58
C GLU A 4 -43.03 -57.07 60.62
N SER A 5 -43.68 -55.88 60.63
CA SER A 5 -45.04 -55.65 60.07
C SER A 5 -45.50 -54.17 60.14
N ALA A 6 -46.39 -53.81 59.22
CA ALA A 6 -46.71 -52.46 58.74
C ALA A 6 -48.12 -51.95 59.13
N THR A 7 -48.41 -50.73 58.65
CA THR A 7 -49.70 -49.98 58.52
C THR A 7 -50.02 -49.05 59.71
N THR A 8 -50.42 -47.76 59.61
CA THR A 8 -51.10 -46.95 58.57
C THR A 8 -50.87 -45.43 58.78
N SER A 9 -51.02 -44.64 57.70
CA SER A 9 -51.53 -43.24 57.64
C SER A 9 -50.69 -42.10 58.24
N ASP A 10 -50.10 -41.27 57.37
CA ASP A 10 -50.62 -39.93 57.05
C ASP A 10 -49.65 -39.22 56.12
N ASP A 11 -50.19 -38.74 55.00
CA ASP A 11 -49.70 -37.67 54.14
C ASP A 11 -48.21 -37.65 53.82
N ASP A 12 -47.91 -37.99 52.57
CA ASP A 12 -46.65 -37.74 51.88
C ASP A 12 -46.26 -36.26 52.07
N TYR A 13 -45.54 -36.00 53.16
CA TYR A 13 -45.07 -34.70 53.67
C TYR A 13 -43.95 -34.15 52.78
N MET A 14 -43.99 -34.45 51.47
CA MET A 14 -43.18 -33.88 50.41
C MET A 14 -43.93 -33.94 49.07
N SER A 15 -45.27 -33.93 49.07
CA SER A 15 -46.03 -33.83 47.81
C SER A 15 -45.93 -32.42 47.22
N ASP A 16 -45.54 -32.34 45.94
CA ASP A 16 -45.32 -31.14 45.12
C ASP A 16 -46.57 -30.23 44.92
N THR A 17 -47.64 -30.47 45.68
CA THR A 17 -48.85 -29.64 45.66
C THR A 17 -48.62 -28.24 46.25
N TYR A 18 -47.61 -28.07 47.12
CA TYR A 18 -47.23 -26.76 47.69
C TYR A 18 -46.02 -26.10 47.01
N THR A 19 -45.26 -26.82 46.18
CA THR A 19 -44.11 -26.28 45.41
C THR A 19 -44.52 -25.79 44.01
N ALA A 20 -45.73 -26.11 43.56
CA ALA A 20 -46.36 -25.54 42.38
C ALA A 20 -46.83 -24.08 42.61
N VAL A 21 -45.89 -23.20 42.95
CA VAL A 21 -46.09 -21.77 42.69
C VAL A 21 -46.14 -21.64 41.18
N ASP A 22 -47.27 -21.15 40.67
CA ASP A 22 -47.59 -20.95 39.27
C ASP A 22 -46.53 -20.05 38.60
N THR A 23 -45.41 -20.63 38.18
CA THR A 23 -44.32 -19.96 37.48
C THR A 23 -44.64 -19.90 36.00
N ARG A 24 -45.82 -19.34 35.67
CA ARG A 24 -46.12 -19.01 34.27
C ARG A 24 -45.07 -17.99 33.82
N PRO A 25 -44.25 -18.29 32.80
CA PRO A 25 -43.26 -17.36 32.32
C PRO A 25 -43.96 -16.06 31.91
N GLY A 26 -43.67 -14.94 32.57
CA GLY A 26 -44.12 -13.61 32.13
C GLY A 26 -44.93 -12.77 33.13
N ILE A 27 -45.36 -13.32 34.27
CA ILE A 27 -46.03 -12.51 35.32
C ILE A 27 -45.14 -12.41 36.56
N ALA A 28 -44.63 -11.21 36.79
CA ALA A 28 -43.84 -10.90 37.98
C ALA A 28 -44.76 -10.84 39.20
N ILE A 29 -44.47 -11.71 40.17
CA ILE A 29 -45.26 -12.02 41.37
C ILE A 29 -45.07 -10.91 42.42
N THR A 30 -43.85 -10.39 42.54
CA THR A 30 -43.52 -9.34 43.52
C THR A 30 -43.25 -7.99 42.86
N GLN A 31 -43.48 -6.91 43.61
CA GLN A 31 -43.16 -5.54 43.17
C GLN A 31 -41.66 -5.38 42.86
N THR A 32 -40.79 -6.06 43.62
CA THR A 32 -39.34 -6.09 43.39
C THR A 32 -38.99 -6.80 42.08
N GLN A 33 -39.61 -7.93 41.78
CA GLN A 33 -39.43 -8.64 40.51
C GLN A 33 -39.89 -7.80 39.30
N ARG A 34 -41.04 -7.12 39.40
CA ARG A 34 -41.52 -6.16 38.37
C ARG A 34 -40.52 -5.04 38.13
N ARG A 35 -39.92 -4.49 39.20
CA ARG A 35 -38.89 -3.46 39.11
C ARG A 35 -37.64 -3.98 38.42
N ASN A 36 -37.18 -5.18 38.75
CA ASN A 36 -35.98 -5.78 38.15
C ASN A 36 -36.17 -6.07 36.66
N LEU A 37 -37.30 -6.66 36.25
CA LEU A 37 -37.63 -6.88 34.85
C LEU A 37 -37.66 -5.57 34.05
N LYS A 38 -38.21 -4.49 34.64
CA LYS A 38 -38.21 -3.16 34.00
C LYS A 38 -36.80 -2.57 33.87
N VAL A 39 -35.91 -2.84 34.83
CA VAL A 39 -34.51 -2.42 34.79
C VAL A 39 -33.74 -3.23 33.72
N GLU A 40 -33.94 -4.54 33.65
CA GLU A 40 -33.34 -5.39 32.62
C GLU A 40 -33.82 -5.07 31.22
N ALA A 41 -35.12 -4.86 31.01
CA ALA A 41 -35.66 -4.42 29.73
C ALA A 41 -34.98 -3.13 29.25
N LYS A 42 -34.81 -2.14 30.15
CA LYS A 42 -34.07 -0.91 29.84
C LYS A 42 -32.58 -1.16 29.56
N ARG A 43 -31.92 -2.08 30.28
CA ARG A 43 -30.51 -2.43 30.04
C ARG A 43 -30.32 -3.07 28.67
N VAL A 44 -31.18 -4.02 28.30
CA VAL A 44 -31.15 -4.69 27.00
C VAL A 44 -31.39 -3.68 25.87
N GLU A 45 -32.40 -2.81 26.02
CA GLU A 45 -32.67 -1.74 25.05
C GLU A 45 -31.46 -0.80 24.87
N ASN A 46 -30.76 -0.47 25.96
CA ASN A 46 -29.58 0.40 25.89
C ASN A 46 -28.37 -0.31 25.23
N ILE A 47 -28.19 -1.60 25.47
CA ILE A 47 -27.15 -2.42 24.82
C ILE A 47 -27.42 -2.53 23.31
N GLU A 48 -28.68 -2.72 22.92
CA GLU A 48 -29.09 -2.81 21.52
C GLU A 48 -28.91 -1.46 20.79
N ARG A 49 -29.25 -0.34 21.44
CA ARG A 49 -28.93 1.01 20.94
C ARG A 49 -27.42 1.20 20.72
N LEU A 50 -26.57 0.77 21.65
CA LEU A 50 -25.12 0.90 21.53
C LEU A 50 -24.53 -0.01 20.45
N ARG A 51 -25.12 -1.20 20.21
CA ARG A 51 -24.74 -2.08 19.08
C ARG A 51 -25.11 -1.49 17.72
N ASN A 52 -26.23 -0.77 17.65
CA ASN A 52 -26.72 -0.15 16.41
C ASN A 52 -26.04 1.20 16.12
N LEU A 53 -25.29 1.77 17.06
CA LEU A 53 -24.44 2.92 16.78
C LEU A 53 -23.27 2.49 15.88
N SER A 54 -23.13 3.14 14.73
CA SER A 54 -21.97 2.95 13.85
C SER A 54 -20.69 3.22 14.62
N LYS A 55 -19.68 2.36 14.44
CA LYS A 55 -18.41 2.51 15.15
C LYS A 55 -17.78 3.84 14.75
N ARG A 56 -17.14 4.51 15.72
CA ARG A 56 -16.43 5.78 15.47
C ARG A 56 -15.46 5.69 14.27
N SER A 57 -14.75 4.57 14.15
CA SER A 57 -13.85 4.29 13.01
C SER A 57 -14.57 4.33 11.65
N GLU A 58 -15.78 3.78 11.56
CA GLU A 58 -16.57 3.76 10.33
C GLU A 58 -17.07 5.16 9.97
N ILE A 59 -17.47 5.95 10.97
CA ILE A 59 -17.88 7.34 10.79
C ILE A 59 -16.69 8.18 10.30
N GLU A 60 -15.54 8.09 10.96
CA GLU A 60 -14.33 8.83 10.57
C GLU A 60 -13.82 8.43 9.18
N LYS A 61 -13.94 7.14 8.81
CA LYS A 61 -13.61 6.67 7.46
C LYS A 61 -14.53 7.30 6.42
N LYS A 62 -15.86 7.25 6.64
CA LYS A 62 -16.84 7.88 5.73
C LYS A 62 -16.57 9.38 5.57
N ILE A 63 -16.32 10.09 6.67
CA ILE A 63 -15.98 11.52 6.63
C ILE A 63 -14.72 11.78 5.80
N ARG A 64 -13.67 10.97 5.98
CA ARG A 64 -12.43 11.09 5.20
C ARG A 64 -12.68 10.84 3.72
N ASP A 65 -13.41 9.78 3.39
CA ASP A 65 -13.69 9.39 2.01
C ASP A 65 -14.57 10.45 1.31
N ASP A 66 -15.60 10.96 1.99
CA ASP A 66 -16.45 12.06 1.51
C ASP A 66 -15.66 13.37 1.33
N ALA A 67 -14.66 13.61 2.18
CA ALA A 67 -13.78 14.78 2.07
C ALA A 67 -12.77 14.63 0.93
N MET A 68 -12.20 13.43 0.73
CA MET A 68 -11.30 13.14 -0.39
C MET A 68 -12.02 13.18 -1.74
N ALA A 69 -13.29 12.78 -1.78
CA ALA A 69 -14.10 12.84 -3.00
C ALA A 69 -14.45 14.27 -3.43
N LYS A 70 -14.47 15.23 -2.50
CA LYS A 70 -14.77 16.63 -2.79
C LYS A 70 -13.52 17.33 -3.33
N PRO A 71 -13.54 17.87 -4.57
CA PRO A 71 -12.40 18.61 -5.11
C PRO A 71 -12.13 19.88 -4.29
N ILE A 72 -10.86 20.27 -4.20
CA ILE A 72 -10.44 21.50 -3.53
C ILE A 72 -11.08 22.70 -4.26
N SER A 73 -11.61 23.66 -3.51
CA SER A 73 -12.19 24.90 -4.06
C SER A 73 -11.12 25.79 -4.70
N GLU A 74 -11.50 26.58 -5.71
CA GLU A 74 -10.61 27.56 -6.36
C GLU A 74 -10.09 28.63 -5.40
N ASP A 75 -10.92 29.03 -4.45
CA ASP A 75 -10.61 30.08 -3.47
C ASP A 75 -9.63 29.60 -2.37
N SER A 76 -9.35 28.30 -2.32
CA SER A 76 -8.36 27.78 -1.37
C SER A 76 -6.98 28.30 -1.76
N LYS A 77 -6.28 28.91 -0.79
CA LYS A 77 -4.87 29.35 -0.96
C LYS A 77 -3.98 28.24 -1.52
N GLY A 78 -4.25 26.98 -1.13
CA GLY A 78 -3.52 25.82 -1.63
C GLY A 78 -3.77 25.55 -3.11
N PHE A 79 -5.01 25.69 -3.57
CA PHE A 79 -5.35 25.55 -5.00
C PHE A 79 -4.76 26.70 -5.83
N LEU A 80 -4.74 27.91 -5.28
CA LEU A 80 -4.17 29.09 -5.92
C LEU A 80 -2.64 28.98 -6.08
N LEU A 81 -1.96 28.39 -5.08
CA LEU A 81 -0.54 28.05 -5.19
C LEU A 81 -0.31 26.95 -6.24
N LEU A 82 -1.05 25.85 -6.18
CA LEU A 82 -0.94 24.74 -7.13
C LEU A 82 -1.17 25.20 -8.57
N SER A 83 -2.18 26.02 -8.80
CA SER A 83 -2.49 26.57 -10.14
C SER A 83 -1.38 27.47 -10.67
N LYS A 84 -0.76 28.29 -9.81
CA LYS A 84 0.42 29.08 -10.18
C LYS A 84 1.64 28.21 -10.53
N MET A 85 1.70 27.00 -9.98
CA MET A 85 2.71 25.98 -10.31
C MET A 85 2.33 25.11 -11.53
N GLY A 86 1.25 25.44 -12.25
CA GLY A 86 0.86 24.75 -13.48
C GLY A 86 -0.17 23.62 -13.31
N TYR A 87 -0.72 23.43 -12.10
CA TYR A 87 -1.80 22.47 -11.88
C TYR A 87 -3.14 22.98 -12.45
N LYS A 88 -3.82 22.14 -13.26
CA LYS A 88 -5.20 22.37 -13.70
C LYS A 88 -6.11 21.28 -13.14
N ARG A 89 -7.39 21.58 -12.91
CA ARG A 89 -8.37 20.57 -12.45
C ARG A 89 -8.36 19.37 -13.42
N GLY A 90 -8.20 18.17 -12.87
CA GLY A 90 -8.13 16.92 -13.64
C GLY A 90 -6.73 16.54 -14.14
N MET A 91 -5.70 17.36 -13.94
CA MET A 91 -4.31 16.93 -14.16
C MET A 91 -3.84 16.06 -12.99
N SER A 92 -3.18 14.94 -13.30
CA SER A 92 -2.42 14.20 -12.30
C SER A 92 -1.19 15.02 -11.90
N LEU A 93 -0.97 15.16 -10.60
CA LEU A 93 0.23 15.80 -10.08
C LEU A 93 1.40 14.79 -10.16
N GLY A 94 2.54 15.23 -10.68
CA GLY A 94 3.71 14.37 -10.90
C GLY A 94 4.05 14.25 -12.39
N VAL A 95 5.29 13.81 -12.67
CA VAL A 95 5.73 13.45 -14.02
C VAL A 95 4.71 12.43 -14.53
N LYS A 96 3.94 12.80 -15.58
CA LYS A 96 3.13 11.83 -16.33
C LYS A 96 4.10 10.70 -16.63
N LYS A 97 3.76 9.43 -16.30
CA LYS A 97 4.60 8.27 -16.60
C LYS A 97 5.19 8.48 -17.99
N GLU A 98 6.41 8.99 -18.04
CA GLU A 98 7.16 9.03 -19.25
C GLU A 98 7.29 7.56 -19.55
N GLU A 99 6.79 7.19 -20.72
CA GLU A 99 7.06 5.87 -21.28
C GLU A 99 8.54 5.66 -21.04
N LEU A 100 8.88 4.55 -20.38
CA LEU A 100 10.26 4.18 -20.11
C LEU A 100 11.08 4.55 -21.36
N PRO A 101 12.27 5.17 -21.23
CA PRO A 101 13.11 5.37 -22.39
C PRO A 101 13.23 4.03 -23.11
N THR A 102 13.32 4.08 -24.44
CA THR A 102 13.28 2.90 -25.30
C THR A 102 14.20 1.79 -24.80
N SER A 103 15.33 2.16 -24.16
CA SER A 103 16.22 1.25 -23.46
C SER A 103 16.14 1.38 -21.93
N SER A 104 15.94 0.23 -21.30
CA SER A 104 15.81 0.03 -19.86
C SER A 104 17.10 0.35 -19.08
N HIS A 105 18.25 0.32 -19.74
CA HIS A 105 19.57 0.48 -19.13
C HIS A 105 19.92 1.94 -18.79
N PHE A 106 19.14 2.90 -19.29
CA PHE A 106 19.37 4.33 -19.02
C PHE A 106 18.88 4.79 -17.63
N TRP A 107 18.21 3.93 -16.86
CA TRP A 107 17.69 4.29 -15.54
C TRP A 107 18.58 3.73 -14.43
N PRO A 108 18.95 4.56 -13.43
CA PRO A 108 19.59 4.08 -12.23
C PRO A 108 18.74 3.01 -11.55
N VAL A 109 19.39 1.90 -11.22
CA VAL A 109 18.78 0.77 -10.54
C VAL A 109 19.16 0.84 -9.07
N TYR A 110 18.18 0.70 -8.17
CA TYR A 110 18.40 0.72 -6.73
C TYR A 110 18.08 -0.64 -6.14
N LYS A 111 19.01 -1.17 -5.35
CA LYS A 111 18.82 -2.40 -4.58
C LYS A 111 17.84 -2.12 -3.43
N VAL A 112 16.76 -2.89 -3.38
CA VAL A 112 15.77 -2.83 -2.31
C VAL A 112 15.68 -4.20 -1.64
N MET A 113 15.94 -4.20 -0.34
CA MET A 113 15.67 -5.36 0.51
C MET A 113 14.18 -5.37 0.80
N LYS A 114 13.45 -6.35 0.29
CA LYS A 114 12.05 -6.57 0.67
C LYS A 114 11.99 -7.80 1.57
N GLU A 115 11.38 -7.62 2.72
CA GLU A 115 10.91 -8.73 3.56
C GLU A 115 9.62 -9.23 2.92
N ASP A 116 9.57 -10.51 2.57
CA ASP A 116 8.34 -11.11 2.07
C ASP A 116 7.31 -11.13 3.20
N ASP A 117 6.26 -10.32 3.09
CA ASP A 117 5.02 -10.59 3.82
C ASP A 117 4.47 -11.92 3.30
N ILE A 118 4.87 -13.03 3.93
CA ILE A 118 4.24 -14.34 3.77
C ILE A 118 2.84 -14.25 4.38
N SER A 119 1.95 -13.53 3.71
CA SER A 119 0.52 -13.64 3.91
C SER A 119 0.09 -14.90 3.16
N LEU A 120 -0.16 -15.96 3.94
CA LEU A 120 -0.74 -17.26 3.57
C LEU A 120 0.29 -18.35 3.17
N LYS A 121 0.87 -19.03 4.19
CA LYS A 121 0.79 -20.51 4.29
C LYS A 121 1.18 -21.04 5.68
N THR A 122 0.42 -22.04 6.05
CA THR A 122 0.34 -22.76 7.32
C THR A 122 1.46 -23.81 7.44
N ARG A 123 2.07 -23.90 8.63
CA ARG A 123 2.78 -25.06 9.25
C ARG A 123 4.14 -25.54 8.68
N LYS A 124 5.12 -25.38 9.58
CA LYS A 124 6.30 -26.21 9.91
C LYS A 124 7.52 -26.20 9.00
N ASN A 125 8.61 -25.79 9.67
CA ASN A 125 10.02 -26.14 9.54
C ASN A 125 10.88 -25.40 8.51
N GLU A 126 12.01 -24.97 9.06
CA GLU A 126 13.24 -24.44 8.46
C GLU A 126 13.23 -22.93 8.19
N GLU A 127 13.75 -22.22 9.19
CA GLU A 127 14.25 -20.85 9.18
C GLU A 127 15.23 -20.67 8.01
N SER A 128 14.70 -20.29 6.87
CA SER A 128 15.47 -19.63 5.83
C SER A 128 14.66 -18.42 5.41
N GLU A 129 14.93 -17.30 6.07
CA GLU A 129 14.51 -15.97 5.62
C GLU A 129 15.11 -15.78 4.21
N CYS A 130 14.36 -16.12 3.15
CA CYS A 130 14.82 -15.83 1.80
C CYS A 130 14.58 -14.34 1.54
N ILE A 131 15.51 -13.51 2.03
CA ILE A 131 15.60 -12.10 1.66
C ILE A 131 15.85 -12.07 0.15
N THR A 132 14.78 -11.93 -0.63
CA THR A 132 14.89 -11.93 -2.08
C THR A 132 15.26 -10.51 -2.49
N GLU A 133 16.53 -10.32 -2.84
CA GLU A 133 17.02 -9.04 -3.34
C GLU A 133 16.25 -8.66 -4.61
N CYS A 134 15.55 -7.54 -4.57
CA CYS A 134 14.82 -7.03 -5.73
C CYS A 134 15.31 -5.64 -6.07
N PHE A 135 15.38 -5.35 -7.37
CA PHE A 135 15.83 -4.07 -7.87
C PHE A 135 14.64 -3.24 -8.33
N THR A 136 14.67 -1.93 -8.07
CA THR A 136 13.61 -1.01 -8.49
C THR A 136 14.19 0.24 -9.13
N TYR A 137 13.49 0.75 -10.14
CA TYR A 137 13.74 2.08 -10.69
C TYR A 137 13.23 3.18 -9.76
N PHE A 138 13.66 4.43 -9.98
CA PHE A 138 13.19 5.60 -9.23
C PHE A 138 11.66 5.76 -9.20
N ASN A 139 10.97 5.30 -10.25
CA ASN A 139 9.50 5.34 -10.35
C ASN A 139 8.79 4.22 -9.55
N GLY A 140 9.53 3.36 -8.86
CA GLY A 140 9.02 2.25 -8.05
C GLY A 140 8.66 0.99 -8.84
N ASN A 141 8.89 0.96 -10.15
CA ASN A 141 8.70 -0.24 -10.96
C ASN A 141 9.87 -1.22 -10.74
N MET A 142 9.61 -2.53 -10.89
CA MET A 142 10.65 -3.55 -10.81
C MET A 142 11.64 -3.39 -11.96
N ALA A 143 12.92 -3.37 -11.62
CA ALA A 143 14.03 -3.40 -12.55
C ALA A 143 14.57 -4.83 -12.68
N PRO A 144 15.18 -5.20 -13.82
CA PRO A 144 16.05 -6.35 -13.92
C PRO A 144 17.15 -6.29 -12.86
N ASN A 145 17.78 -7.44 -12.59
CA ASN A 145 18.96 -7.48 -11.74
C ASN A 145 20.03 -6.54 -12.28
N ASP A 146 20.76 -5.89 -11.37
CA ASP A 146 21.87 -5.01 -11.72
C ASP A 146 22.81 -5.76 -12.68
N LEU A 147 22.93 -5.24 -13.89
CA LEU A 147 23.77 -5.86 -14.91
C LEU A 147 25.20 -5.61 -14.46
N ASN A 148 25.94 -6.68 -14.20
CA ASN A 148 27.35 -6.54 -13.89
C ASN A 148 28.07 -6.03 -15.15
N ILE A 149 28.33 -4.72 -15.18
CA ILE A 149 28.93 -4.03 -16.34
C ILE A 149 30.29 -4.66 -16.69
N ASP A 150 31.01 -5.17 -15.68
CA ASP A 150 32.33 -5.79 -15.86
C ASP A 150 32.27 -7.17 -16.52
N GLU A 151 31.10 -7.83 -16.55
CA GLU A 151 30.89 -9.14 -17.16
C GLU A 151 30.28 -9.06 -18.57
N LEU A 152 29.87 -7.88 -19.02
CA LEU A 152 29.29 -7.70 -20.34
C LEU A 152 30.35 -7.75 -21.44
N PRO A 153 30.04 -8.33 -22.61
CA PRO A 153 30.94 -8.28 -23.74
C PRO A 153 31.13 -6.83 -24.21
N GLU A 154 32.35 -6.47 -24.61
CA GLU A 154 32.72 -5.11 -25.06
C GLU A 154 31.80 -4.60 -26.20
N ASN A 155 31.28 -5.50 -27.02
CA ASN A 155 30.34 -5.17 -28.10
C ASN A 155 29.02 -4.59 -27.59
N GLU A 156 28.47 -5.10 -26.48
CA GLU A 156 27.22 -4.58 -25.91
C GLU A 156 27.44 -3.20 -25.27
N ILE A 157 28.59 -3.02 -24.61
CA ILE A 157 28.98 -1.75 -23.98
C ILE A 157 29.13 -0.66 -25.05
N THR A 158 29.77 -0.99 -26.18
CA THR A 158 29.94 -0.05 -27.30
C THR A 158 28.62 0.31 -27.96
N GLU A 159 27.69 -0.64 -28.13
CA GLU A 159 26.34 -0.37 -28.64
C GLU A 159 25.56 0.59 -27.72
N TRP A 160 25.59 0.36 -26.41
CA TRP A 160 24.91 1.22 -25.44
C TRP A 160 25.50 2.64 -25.41
N LEU A 161 26.83 2.75 -25.51
CA LEU A 161 27.51 4.03 -25.58
C LEU A 161 27.13 4.79 -26.87
N MET A 162 26.99 4.09 -28.00
CA MET A 162 26.51 4.69 -29.25
C MET A 162 25.07 5.19 -29.12
N GLU A 163 24.16 4.43 -28.53
CA GLU A 163 22.78 4.86 -28.32
C GLU A 163 22.71 6.11 -27.42
N LEU A 164 23.47 6.12 -26.33
CA LEU A 164 23.56 7.25 -25.41
C LEU A 164 24.09 8.52 -26.09
N THR A 165 25.18 8.38 -26.86
CA THR A 165 25.79 9.52 -27.56
C THR A 165 24.86 10.09 -28.63
N ILE A 166 24.10 9.24 -29.34
CA ILE A 166 23.08 9.70 -30.30
C ILE A 166 21.99 10.51 -29.59
N TYR A 167 21.47 10.00 -28.46
CA TYR A 167 20.44 10.70 -27.69
C TYR A 167 20.91 12.06 -27.19
N LEU A 168 22.10 12.13 -26.58
CA LEU A 168 22.66 13.38 -26.05
C LEU A 168 22.88 14.44 -27.15
N ARG A 169 23.34 14.01 -28.33
CA ARG A 169 23.51 14.92 -29.48
C ARG A 169 22.18 15.42 -30.02
N ALA A 170 21.22 14.52 -30.23
CA ALA A 170 19.93 14.88 -30.82
C ALA A 170 19.03 15.69 -29.88
N ALA A 171 18.95 15.33 -28.60
CA ALA A 171 18.05 15.95 -27.64
C ALA A 171 18.66 17.19 -26.95
N HIS A 172 19.97 17.16 -26.71
CA HIS A 172 20.64 18.18 -25.89
C HIS A 172 21.75 18.94 -26.61
N CYS A 173 22.00 18.66 -27.89
CA CYS A 173 23.12 19.23 -28.64
C CYS A 173 24.45 19.10 -27.88
N TYR A 174 24.67 17.97 -27.21
CA TYR A 174 25.81 17.74 -26.33
C TYR A 174 26.73 16.65 -26.87
N CYS A 175 28.04 16.90 -26.88
CA CYS A 175 29.04 15.89 -27.19
C CYS A 175 29.81 15.48 -25.93
N VAL A 176 29.76 14.19 -25.58
CA VAL A 176 30.47 13.64 -24.42
C VAL A 176 32.00 13.68 -24.59
N TRP A 177 32.48 13.54 -25.82
CA TRP A 177 33.91 13.48 -26.13
C TRP A 177 34.57 14.86 -26.12
N CYS A 178 33.87 15.90 -26.61
CA CYS A 178 34.32 17.28 -26.48
C CYS A 178 34.11 17.84 -25.06
N GLY A 179 33.19 17.25 -24.28
CA GLY A 179 32.78 17.77 -22.97
C GLY A 179 32.03 19.11 -23.06
N ALA A 180 31.33 19.37 -24.17
CA ALA A 180 30.70 20.65 -24.46
C ALA A 180 29.25 20.51 -24.96
N GLN A 181 28.41 21.46 -24.56
CA GLN A 181 27.06 21.66 -25.09
C GLN A 181 27.09 22.77 -26.14
N TYR A 182 26.37 22.57 -27.23
CA TYR A 182 26.26 23.50 -28.35
C TYR A 182 24.86 24.12 -28.37
N ASP A 183 24.72 25.30 -28.97
CA ASP A 183 23.46 26.03 -28.96
C ASP A 183 22.45 25.46 -29.98
N SER A 184 22.95 24.80 -31.03
CA SER A 184 22.12 24.18 -32.08
C SER A 184 22.75 22.91 -32.66
N ASN A 185 21.93 22.07 -33.28
CA ASN A 185 22.41 20.85 -33.94
C ASN A 185 23.35 21.16 -35.12
N GLU A 186 23.10 22.25 -35.85
CA GLU A 186 23.98 22.69 -36.95
C GLU A 186 25.36 23.08 -36.43
N GLU A 187 25.43 23.76 -35.29
CA GLU A 187 26.70 24.12 -34.65
C GLU A 187 27.46 22.87 -34.17
N LEU A 188 26.75 21.93 -33.55
CA LEU A 188 27.28 20.65 -33.13
C LEU A 188 27.90 19.88 -34.31
N GLU A 189 27.23 19.84 -35.47
CA GLU A 189 27.72 19.12 -36.65
C GLU A 189 28.95 19.79 -37.29
N ASN A 190 29.05 21.11 -37.22
CA ASN A 190 30.17 21.85 -37.81
C ASN A 190 31.41 21.93 -36.91
N ASN A 191 31.21 21.98 -35.59
CA ASN A 191 32.30 22.23 -34.63
C ASN A 191 32.81 20.96 -33.93
N CYS A 192 32.03 19.88 -33.93
CA CYS A 192 32.43 18.63 -33.28
C CYS A 192 33.10 17.68 -34.30
N PRO A 193 34.31 17.14 -34.02
CA PRO A 193 35.04 16.25 -34.92
C PRO A 193 34.25 15.00 -35.35
N GLY A 194 33.35 14.52 -34.47
CA GLY A 194 32.56 13.34 -34.77
C GLY A 194 31.65 12.88 -33.63
N ARG A 195 31.23 11.61 -33.66
CA ARG A 195 30.37 10.96 -32.67
C ARG A 195 31.09 9.87 -31.88
N THR A 196 32.18 9.30 -32.41
CA THR A 196 32.95 8.25 -31.74
C THR A 196 34.16 8.82 -31.01
N ARG A 197 34.72 8.03 -30.09
CA ARG A 197 35.94 8.39 -29.39
C ARG A 197 37.12 8.58 -30.35
N GLU A 198 37.26 7.67 -31.32
CA GLU A 198 38.36 7.66 -32.29
C GLU A 198 38.45 8.97 -33.09
N GLU A 199 37.32 9.60 -33.40
CA GLU A 199 37.26 10.87 -34.12
C GLU A 199 37.76 12.07 -33.28
N HIS A 200 37.95 11.88 -31.98
CA HIS A 200 38.43 12.89 -31.03
C HIS A 200 39.79 12.54 -30.42
N GLU A 201 40.35 11.37 -30.74
CA GLU A 201 41.72 11.04 -30.38
C GLU A 201 42.64 11.77 -31.35
N ASP A 202 43.13 12.94 -30.92
CA ASP A 202 44.21 13.64 -31.61
C ASP A 202 45.40 12.66 -31.74
N CYS A 203 45.77 12.29 -32.96
CA CYS A 203 47.02 11.61 -33.21
C CYS A 203 48.16 12.57 -32.82
N ASP A 204 48.63 12.49 -31.57
CA ASP A 204 49.95 12.97 -31.18
C ASP A 204 51.03 12.08 -31.85
N GLU A 205 51.02 11.99 -33.18
CA GLU A 205 52.19 11.67 -33.98
C GLU A 205 52.79 12.99 -34.46
N ASP A 206 53.50 13.68 -33.56
CA ASP A 206 54.61 14.60 -33.90
C ASP A 206 55.23 15.17 -32.61
N ASN A 207 56.19 14.44 -32.02
CA ASN A 207 57.56 14.91 -31.70
C ASN A 207 58.39 13.86 -30.94
#